data_AF-A0A9J6GBX6-F1
#
_entry.id   AF-A0A9J6GBX6-F1
#
_cell.length_a   1.000
_cell.length_b   1.000
_cell.length_c   1.000
_cell.angle_alpha   90.00
_cell.angle_beta   90.00
_cell.angle_gamma   90.00
#
_symmetry.space_group_name_H-M   'P 1'
#
loop_
_entity.id
_entity.type
_entity.pdbx_description
1 polymer ?
#
loop_
_entity_poly.entity_id
_entity_poly.type
_entity_poly.pdbx_seq_one_letter_code
_entity_poly.pdbx_strand_id
1 'polypeptide(L)'
;MTELSAYRFEDGTFGDFLDAFLTGDIAYGSYFEHVIGGYSLKNEPNVFFVTYEQLKKDARGTVLQLARFIGERYGEMLGKHGDESRKKVDLILERSSPENMRSVLVFNLNEYHDPEIEERLRRLDVSSKVAHQGDAKLHNFVRKATIGSWKEHFSPEQLQRMEAVISEKTAGCDVMELWSDIRRETLLFSQRSG
;
A
#
# COMPACT_ATOMS: atom_id res chain seq x y z
N MET A 1 5.66 11.82 -2.49
CA MET A 1 4.96 12.54 -3.56
C MET A 1 5.21 11.82 -4.85
N THR A 2 4.18 11.68 -5.70
CA THR A 2 4.22 10.80 -6.88
C THR A 2 5.37 11.19 -7.80
N GLU A 3 6.17 10.20 -8.18
CA GLU A 3 7.35 10.42 -9.03
C GLU A 3 6.96 10.51 -10.51
N LEU A 4 5.69 10.25 -10.84
CA LEU A 4 5.12 10.28 -12.19
C LEU A 4 4.37 11.60 -12.47
N SER A 5 4.66 12.22 -13.61
CA SER A 5 4.01 13.47 -14.08
C SER A 5 2.52 13.31 -14.45
N ALA A 6 2.05 12.08 -14.68
CA ALA A 6 0.65 11.80 -15.03
C ALA A 6 -0.39 12.33 -14.02
N TYR A 7 0.01 12.52 -12.76
CA TYR A 7 -0.85 13.03 -11.70
C TYR A 7 -0.79 14.56 -11.54
N ARG A 8 0.03 15.26 -12.35
CA ARG A 8 0.22 16.72 -12.34
C ARG A 8 0.45 17.31 -10.94
N PHE A 9 1.10 16.53 -10.08
CA PHE A 9 1.41 16.91 -8.70
C PHE A 9 2.92 17.06 -8.49
N GLU A 10 3.65 17.36 -9.55
CA GLU A 10 5.11 17.34 -9.56
C GLU A 10 5.74 18.41 -8.67
N ASP A 11 5.02 19.52 -8.48
CA ASP A 11 5.43 20.69 -7.69
C ASP A 11 4.62 20.85 -6.39
N GLY A 12 3.71 19.91 -6.10
CA GLY A 12 2.96 19.92 -4.85
C GLY A 12 3.87 19.64 -3.66
N THR A 13 3.43 20.02 -2.46
CA THR A 13 4.07 19.66 -1.19
C THR A 13 3.37 18.46 -0.55
N PHE A 14 3.98 17.90 0.51
CA PHE A 14 3.30 16.85 1.28
C PHE A 14 2.03 17.39 1.96
N GLY A 15 2.02 18.67 2.34
CA GLY A 15 0.87 19.34 2.91
C GLY A 15 -0.30 19.39 1.93
N ASP A 16 -0.05 19.79 0.68
CA ASP A 16 -1.09 19.85 -0.36
C ASP A 16 -1.67 18.45 -0.64
N PHE A 17 -0.81 17.42 -0.63
CA PHE A 17 -1.27 16.03 -0.77
C PHE A 17 -2.11 15.60 0.42
N LEU A 18 -1.70 15.96 1.63
CA LEU A 18 -2.43 15.64 2.85
C LEU A 18 -3.81 16.32 2.85
N ASP A 19 -3.92 17.56 2.38
CA ASP A 19 -5.20 18.26 2.24
C ASP A 19 -6.15 17.52 1.29
N ALA A 20 -5.66 17.17 0.09
CA ALA A 20 -6.42 16.39 -0.89
C ALA A 20 -6.82 15.01 -0.34
N PHE A 21 -5.91 14.32 0.35
CA PHE A 21 -6.18 13.01 0.96
C PHE A 21 -7.27 13.08 2.04
N LEU A 22 -7.21 14.07 2.94
CA LEU A 22 -8.18 14.21 4.03
C LEU A 22 -9.57 14.64 3.54
N THR A 23 -9.63 15.39 2.44
CA THR A 23 -10.89 15.81 1.81
C THR A 23 -11.46 14.77 0.85
N GLY A 24 -10.67 13.73 0.51
CA GLY A 24 -11.04 12.71 -0.47
C GLY A 24 -10.92 13.16 -1.92
N ASP A 25 -10.25 14.30 -2.19
CA ASP A 25 -10.00 14.82 -3.54
C ASP A 25 -8.82 14.10 -4.21
N ILE A 26 -8.95 12.78 -4.32
CA ILE A 26 -7.97 11.87 -4.93
C ILE A 26 -8.70 10.86 -5.83
N ALA A 27 -7.95 10.13 -6.67
CA ALA A 27 -8.48 9.29 -7.75
C ALA A 27 -9.52 8.21 -7.36
N TYR A 28 -9.68 7.90 -6.07
CA TYR A 28 -10.66 6.93 -5.57
C TYR A 28 -11.49 7.44 -4.38
N GLY A 29 -11.52 8.76 -4.14
CA GLY A 29 -12.33 9.36 -3.08
C GLY A 29 -11.74 9.21 -1.67
N SER A 30 -12.62 9.19 -0.67
CA SER A 30 -12.27 9.11 0.75
C SER A 30 -11.65 7.76 1.10
N TYR A 31 -10.38 7.77 1.52
CA TYR A 31 -9.68 6.58 2.03
C TYR A 31 -10.44 5.94 3.20
N PHE A 32 -10.96 6.76 4.12
CA PHE A 32 -11.63 6.26 5.33
C PHE A 32 -12.94 5.53 5.00
N GLU A 33 -13.74 6.07 4.08
CA GLU A 33 -14.97 5.41 3.62
C GLU A 33 -14.65 4.08 2.94
N HIS A 34 -13.61 4.04 2.09
CA HIS A 34 -13.18 2.82 1.42
C HIS A 34 -12.75 1.74 2.44
N VAL A 35 -11.92 2.09 3.42
CA VAL A 35 -11.44 1.15 4.44
C VAL A 35 -12.57 0.67 5.34
N ILE A 36 -13.44 1.57 5.82
CA ILE A 36 -14.59 1.21 6.66
C ILE A 36 -15.55 0.30 5.89
N GLY A 37 -15.80 0.60 4.61
CA GLY A 37 -16.62 -0.23 3.73
C GLY A 37 -16.07 -1.66 3.65
N GLY A 38 -14.79 -1.83 3.32
CA GLY A 38 -14.16 -3.15 3.29
C GLY A 38 -14.14 -3.85 4.65
N TYR A 39 -13.86 -3.11 5.73
CA TYR A 39 -13.81 -3.63 7.09
C TYR A 39 -15.18 -4.10 7.60
N SER A 40 -16.28 -3.46 7.16
CA SER A 40 -17.64 -3.88 7.50
C SER A 40 -17.97 -5.28 6.97
N LEU A 41 -17.32 -5.69 5.88
CA LEU A 41 -17.50 -6.99 5.22
C LEU A 41 -16.47 -8.04 5.67
N LYS A 42 -15.59 -7.73 6.63
CA LYS A 42 -14.44 -8.59 7.00
C LYS A 42 -14.82 -10.01 7.46
N ASN A 43 -16.06 -10.21 7.90
CA ASN A 43 -16.59 -11.48 8.38
C ASN A 43 -17.39 -12.24 7.31
N GLU A 44 -17.55 -11.67 6.11
CA GLU A 44 -18.22 -12.34 5.00
C GLU A 44 -17.36 -13.50 4.49
N PRO A 45 -17.96 -14.66 4.13
CA PRO A 45 -17.23 -15.87 3.78
C PRO A 45 -16.34 -15.72 2.55
N ASN A 46 -16.66 -14.77 1.67
CA ASN A 46 -15.91 -14.50 0.43
C ASN A 46 -15.05 -13.23 0.54
N VAL A 47 -14.71 -12.78 1.75
CA VAL A 47 -13.82 -11.63 1.98
C VAL A 47 -12.62 -12.07 2.80
N PHE A 48 -11.42 -11.91 2.22
CA PHE A 48 -10.16 -12.08 2.94
C PHE A 48 -9.61 -10.71 3.31
N PHE A 49 -9.91 -10.26 4.52
CA PHE A 49 -9.44 -8.98 5.03
C PHE A 49 -8.05 -9.14 5.69
N VAL A 50 -7.07 -8.37 5.23
CA VAL A 50 -5.72 -8.34 5.80
C VAL A 50 -5.14 -6.93 5.70
N THR A 51 -4.38 -6.51 6.72
CA THR A 51 -3.64 -5.24 6.66
C THR A 51 -2.22 -5.44 6.15
N TYR A 52 -1.63 -4.38 5.61
CA TYR A 52 -0.23 -4.41 5.17
C TYR A 52 0.72 -4.74 6.32
N GLU A 53 0.45 -4.23 7.52
CA GLU A 53 1.23 -4.48 8.73
C GLU A 53 1.17 -5.95 9.16
N GLN A 54 -0.02 -6.56 9.11
CA GLN A 54 -0.19 -8.00 9.40
C GLN A 54 0.60 -8.85 8.39
N LEU A 55 0.45 -8.55 7.10
CA LEU A 55 1.20 -9.24 6.03
C LEU A 55 2.72 -9.12 6.23
N LYS A 56 3.21 -7.96 6.63
CA LYS A 56 4.65 -7.75 6.90
C LYS A 56 5.13 -8.45 8.17
N LYS A 57 4.30 -8.51 9.21
CA LYS A 57 4.62 -9.17 10.48
C LYS A 57 4.71 -10.69 10.33
N ASP A 58 3.80 -11.29 9.56
CA ASP A 58 3.82 -12.73 9.28
C ASP A 58 3.35 -13.02 7.83
N ALA A 59 4.28 -12.85 6.89
CA ALA A 59 4.01 -13.10 5.48
C ALA A 59 3.72 -14.58 5.22
N ARG A 60 4.44 -15.49 5.90
CA ARG A 60 4.24 -16.94 5.74
C ARG A 60 2.84 -17.34 6.19
N GLY A 61 2.44 -16.95 7.39
CA GLY A 61 1.11 -17.24 7.92
C GLY A 61 0.01 -16.68 7.03
N THR A 62 0.18 -15.43 6.56
CA THR A 62 -0.77 -14.78 5.65
C THR A 62 -0.91 -15.55 4.34
N VAL A 63 0.20 -16.01 3.72
CA VAL A 63 0.17 -16.84 2.50
C VAL A 63 -0.59 -18.14 2.72
N LEU A 64 -0.37 -18.81 3.86
CA LEU A 64 -1.05 -20.07 4.18
C LEU A 64 -2.55 -19.86 4.42
N GLN A 65 -2.93 -18.76 5.07
CA GLN A 65 -4.33 -18.39 5.28
C GLN A 65 -5.02 -18.05 3.95
N LEU A 66 -4.36 -17.22 3.11
CA LEU A 66 -4.86 -16.85 1.79
C LEU A 66 -5.04 -18.07 0.89
N ALA A 67 -4.10 -19.03 0.92
CA ALA A 67 -4.21 -20.25 0.15
C ALA A 67 -5.45 -21.07 0.54
N ARG A 68 -5.74 -21.22 1.83
CA ARG A 68 -6.97 -21.88 2.30
C ARG A 68 -8.22 -21.11 1.90
N PHE A 69 -8.18 -19.78 2.00
CA PHE A 69 -9.29 -18.92 1.59
C PHE A 69 -9.63 -19.06 0.10
N ILE A 70 -8.63 -19.11 -0.78
CA ILE A 70 -8.83 -19.32 -2.22
C ILE A 70 -9.40 -20.73 -2.49
N GLY A 71 -9.02 -21.73 -1.68
CA GLY A 71 -9.67 -23.02 -1.67
C GLY A 71 -8.85 -24.13 -1.01
N GLU A 72 -9.54 -25.16 -0.51
CA GLU A 72 -8.95 -26.26 0.27
C GLU A 72 -7.77 -26.92 -0.43
N ARG A 73 -7.85 -27.12 -1.75
CA ARG A 73 -6.76 -27.67 -2.57
C ARG A 73 -5.45 -26.91 -2.39
N TYR A 74 -5.48 -25.57 -2.39
CA TYR A 74 -4.28 -24.74 -2.23
C TYR A 74 -3.82 -24.72 -0.78
N GLY A 75 -4.78 -24.70 0.16
CA GLY A 75 -4.52 -24.85 1.59
C GLY A 75 -3.77 -26.14 1.93
N GLU A 76 -4.20 -27.27 1.38
CA GLU A 76 -3.51 -28.55 1.53
C GLU A 76 -2.15 -28.56 0.83
N MET A 77 -2.06 -28.01 -0.38
CA MET A 77 -0.83 -27.98 -1.18
C MET A 77 0.30 -27.25 -0.45
N LEU A 78 -0.01 -26.17 0.26
CA LEU A 78 0.96 -25.35 0.99
C LEU A 78 1.02 -25.67 2.50
N GLY A 79 -0.01 -26.30 3.06
CA GLY A 79 -0.12 -26.59 4.49
C GLY A 79 0.48 -27.92 4.93
N LYS A 80 0.77 -28.85 4.00
CA LYS A 80 1.35 -30.16 4.33
C LYS A 80 2.77 -30.04 4.91
N HIS A 81 3.08 -30.88 5.88
CA HIS A 81 4.44 -31.03 6.40
C HIS A 81 5.28 -31.82 5.41
N GLY A 82 6.26 -31.17 4.79
CA GLY A 82 7.20 -31.81 3.85
C GLY A 82 8.08 -30.78 3.14
N ASP A 83 9.23 -31.22 2.64
CA ASP A 83 10.18 -30.34 1.96
C ASP A 83 9.59 -29.67 0.72
N GLU A 84 8.76 -30.39 -0.02
CA GLU A 84 8.17 -29.88 -1.25
C GLU A 84 7.17 -28.74 -1.00
N SER A 85 6.35 -28.86 0.05
CA SER A 85 5.41 -27.82 0.48
C SER A 85 6.16 -26.58 0.97
N ARG A 86 7.20 -26.79 1.81
CA ARG A 86 8.08 -25.71 2.29
C ARG A 86 8.71 -24.94 1.13
N LYS A 87 9.29 -25.63 0.16
CA LYS A 87 9.90 -25.01 -1.04
C LYS A 87 8.91 -24.17 -1.84
N LYS A 88 7.65 -24.61 -1.97
CA LYS A 88 6.61 -23.81 -2.66
C LYS A 88 6.29 -22.53 -1.91
N VAL A 89 6.14 -22.61 -0.58
CA VAL A 89 5.90 -21.43 0.25
C VAL A 89 7.10 -20.48 0.21
N ASP A 90 8.32 -21.02 0.30
CA ASP A 90 9.55 -20.23 0.24
C ASP A 90 9.68 -19.51 -1.11
N LEU A 91 9.37 -20.21 -2.21
CA LEU A 91 9.35 -19.62 -3.55
C LEU A 91 8.31 -18.50 -3.66
N ILE A 92 7.11 -18.66 -3.09
CA ILE A 92 6.10 -17.59 -3.08
C ILE A 92 6.65 -16.38 -2.33
N LEU A 93 7.17 -16.58 -1.11
CA LEU A 93 7.72 -15.51 -0.28
C LEU A 93 8.88 -14.78 -0.97
N GLU A 94 9.78 -15.51 -1.62
CA GLU A 94 10.88 -14.96 -2.41
C GLU A 94 10.35 -14.11 -3.57
N ARG A 95 9.41 -14.65 -4.36
CA ARG A 95 8.87 -13.96 -5.54
C ARG A 95 7.99 -12.76 -5.18
N SER A 96 7.31 -12.80 -4.05
CA SER A 96 6.51 -11.68 -3.52
C SER A 96 7.33 -10.73 -2.62
N SER A 97 8.62 -10.97 -2.45
CA SER A 97 9.47 -10.07 -1.65
C SER A 97 9.57 -8.70 -2.31
N PRO A 98 9.67 -7.60 -1.54
CA PRO A 98 9.93 -6.28 -2.10
C PRO A 98 11.16 -6.26 -3.01
N GLU A 99 12.20 -7.00 -2.67
CA GLU A 99 13.45 -7.10 -3.42
C GLU A 99 13.22 -7.67 -4.82
N ASN A 100 12.48 -8.79 -4.92
CA ASN A 100 12.09 -9.36 -6.22
C ASN A 100 11.06 -8.48 -6.93
N MET A 101 10.06 -7.95 -6.23
CA MET A 101 9.03 -7.10 -6.85
C MET A 101 9.61 -5.82 -7.47
N ARG A 102 10.69 -5.26 -6.92
CA ARG A 102 11.39 -4.11 -7.53
C ARG A 102 11.95 -4.41 -8.92
N SER A 103 12.29 -5.65 -9.23
CA SER A 103 12.82 -6.00 -10.55
C SER A 103 11.71 -6.35 -11.55
N VAL A 104 10.55 -6.82 -11.07
CA VAL A 104 9.45 -7.27 -11.95
C VAL A 104 8.29 -6.27 -12.09
N LEU A 105 8.04 -5.42 -11.09
CA LEU A 105 6.99 -4.37 -11.13
C LEU A 105 7.57 -3.04 -11.61
N VAL A 106 8.17 -3.07 -12.80
CA VAL A 106 8.69 -1.89 -13.49
C VAL A 106 7.71 -1.51 -14.58
N PHE A 107 7.10 -0.33 -14.46
CA PHE A 107 6.28 0.25 -15.50
C PHE A 107 7.19 0.73 -16.63
N ASN A 108 7.15 0.05 -17.77
CA ASN A 108 7.81 0.54 -18.98
C ASN A 108 6.86 1.44 -19.75
N LEU A 109 7.11 2.75 -19.70
CA LEU A 109 6.31 3.74 -20.42
C LEU A 109 6.40 3.60 -21.95
N ASN A 110 7.32 2.78 -22.48
CA ASN A 110 7.48 2.53 -23.92
C ASN A 110 6.77 1.26 -24.44
N GLU A 111 6.26 0.38 -23.58
CA GLU A 111 5.77 -0.96 -23.98
C GLU A 111 4.24 -1.07 -24.14
N TYR A 112 3.55 0.06 -24.29
CA TYR A 112 2.12 0.02 -24.61
C TYR A 112 1.91 -0.18 -26.10
N HIS A 113 1.28 -1.29 -26.47
CA HIS A 113 0.81 -1.56 -27.83
C HIS A 113 -0.63 -1.09 -28.08
N ASP A 114 -1.26 -0.45 -27.10
CA ASP A 114 -2.58 0.18 -27.24
C ASP A 114 -2.41 1.64 -27.70
N PRO A 115 -2.86 2.00 -28.91
CA PRO A 115 -2.66 3.35 -29.47
C PRO A 115 -3.34 4.46 -28.66
N GLU A 116 -4.43 4.17 -27.95
CA GLU A 116 -5.15 5.17 -27.14
C GLU A 116 -4.40 5.47 -25.84
N ILE A 117 -3.82 4.43 -25.22
CA ILE A 117 -2.95 4.59 -24.05
C ILE A 117 -1.63 5.28 -24.46
N GLU A 118 -1.05 4.92 -25.61
CA GLU A 118 0.18 5.55 -26.10
C GLU A 118 -0.02 7.05 -26.37
N GLU A 119 -1.09 7.43 -27.07
CA GLU A 119 -1.43 8.84 -27.31
C GLU A 119 -1.73 9.58 -26.01
N ARG A 120 -2.40 8.94 -25.04
CA ARG A 120 -2.64 9.53 -23.71
C ARG A 120 -1.34 9.76 -22.95
N LEU A 121 -0.43 8.78 -22.92
CA LEU A 121 0.87 8.90 -22.25
C LEU A 121 1.76 9.96 -22.92
N ARG A 122 1.73 10.04 -24.26
CA ARG A 122 2.43 11.07 -25.02
C ARG A 122 1.89 12.48 -24.73
N ARG A 123 0.57 12.64 -24.67
CA ARG A 123 -0.08 13.93 -24.34
C ARG A 123 0.21 14.39 -22.92
N LEU A 124 0.33 13.46 -21.99
CA LEU A 124 0.59 13.75 -20.58
C LEU A 124 2.09 13.93 -20.27
N ASP A 125 2.97 13.74 -21.26
CA ASP A 125 4.43 13.76 -21.11
C ASP A 125 4.89 12.98 -19.86
N VAL A 126 4.40 11.73 -19.76
CA VAL A 126 4.59 10.92 -18.56
C VAL A 126 6.06 10.55 -18.41
N SER A 127 6.70 11.02 -17.36
CA SER A 127 8.08 10.70 -17.00
C SER A 127 8.20 10.44 -15.49
N SER A 128 9.23 9.68 -15.10
CA SER A 128 9.56 9.41 -13.71
C SER A 128 10.71 10.29 -13.24
N LYS A 129 10.54 11.03 -12.13
CA LYS A 129 11.63 11.74 -11.44
C LYS A 129 12.69 10.79 -10.86
N VAL A 130 12.35 9.50 -10.69
CA VAL A 130 13.26 8.44 -10.25
C VAL A 130 13.40 7.44 -11.39
N ALA A 131 14.47 7.58 -12.16
CA ALA A 131 14.78 6.67 -13.26
C ALA A 131 15.10 5.27 -12.71
N HIS A 132 14.43 4.23 -13.22
CA HIS A 132 14.83 2.86 -12.92
C HIS A 132 15.96 2.45 -13.87
N GLN A 133 17.10 2.01 -13.30
CA GLN A 133 18.31 1.66 -14.05
C GLN A 133 18.83 2.78 -14.97
N GLY A 134 18.56 4.05 -14.63
CA GLY A 134 18.99 5.20 -15.42
C GLY A 134 18.05 5.57 -16.58
N ASP A 135 16.95 4.83 -16.78
CA ASP A 135 15.91 5.19 -17.75
C ASP A 135 14.71 5.87 -17.04
N ALA A 136 14.47 7.15 -17.35
CA ALA A 136 13.36 7.93 -16.81
C ALA A 136 11.98 7.46 -17.30
N LYS A 137 11.95 6.59 -18.32
CA LYS A 137 10.74 5.93 -18.83
C LYS A 137 10.44 4.60 -18.15
N LEU A 138 11.37 4.10 -17.33
CA LEU A 138 11.15 2.96 -16.48
C LEU A 138 10.84 3.47 -15.07
N HIS A 139 9.63 3.24 -14.59
CA HIS A 139 9.21 3.62 -13.24
C HIS A 139 9.02 2.38 -12.36
N ASN A 140 9.67 2.35 -11.21
CA ASN A 140 9.52 1.25 -10.26
C ASN A 140 8.39 1.52 -9.27
N PHE A 141 7.38 0.65 -9.20
CA PHE A 141 6.27 0.81 -8.27
C PHE A 141 6.64 0.57 -6.80
N VAL A 142 7.66 -0.26 -6.55
CA VAL A 142 8.04 -0.66 -5.19
C VAL A 142 9.09 0.30 -4.65
N ARG A 143 8.68 1.21 -3.75
CA ARG A 143 9.53 2.29 -3.23
C ARG A 143 10.38 1.94 -2.01
N LYS A 144 9.81 1.90 -0.80
CA LYS A 144 10.55 1.57 0.44
C LYS A 144 10.12 0.24 1.05
N ALA A 145 8.83 -0.10 0.97
CA ALA A 145 8.24 -1.30 1.57
C ALA A 145 8.47 -1.44 3.09
N THR A 146 8.54 -0.30 3.79
CA THR A 146 8.79 -0.18 5.24
C THR A 146 7.55 0.34 5.97
N ILE A 147 7.34 -0.13 7.20
CA ILE A 147 6.30 0.38 8.11
C ILE A 147 6.88 1.58 8.89
N GLY A 148 6.08 2.62 9.10
CA GLY A 148 6.45 3.74 9.98
C GLY A 148 7.23 4.87 9.32
N SER A 149 7.53 4.81 8.02
CA SER A 149 8.22 5.90 7.29
C SER A 149 7.40 7.20 7.20
N TRP A 150 6.14 7.20 7.65
CA TRP A 150 5.36 8.44 7.80
C TRP A 150 6.04 9.44 8.75
N LYS A 151 6.83 8.97 9.73
CA LYS A 151 7.60 9.80 10.67
C LYS A 151 8.61 10.73 9.98
N GLU A 152 9.02 10.39 8.76
CA GLU A 152 9.94 11.19 7.95
C GLU A 152 9.23 12.32 7.18
N HIS A 153 7.90 12.31 7.13
CA HIS A 153 7.11 13.18 6.25
C HIS A 153 6.15 14.12 7.00
N PHE A 154 5.56 13.66 8.10
CA PHE A 154 4.60 14.47 8.86
C PHE A 154 5.31 15.47 9.78
N SER A 155 4.92 16.74 9.70
CA SER A 155 5.14 17.67 10.81
C SER A 155 4.23 17.32 12.01
N PRO A 156 4.54 17.77 13.23
CA PRO A 156 3.67 17.57 14.38
C PRO A 156 2.24 18.08 14.17
N GLU A 157 2.08 19.23 13.52
CA GLU A 157 0.77 19.84 13.23
C GLU A 157 -0.02 19.02 12.21
N GLN A 158 0.66 18.56 11.14
CA GLN A 158 0.06 17.68 10.13
C GLN A 158 -0.40 16.36 10.75
N LEU A 159 0.40 15.82 11.68
CA LEU A 159 0.08 14.57 12.37
C LEU A 159 -1.14 14.74 13.29
N GLN A 160 -1.19 15.83 14.07
CA GLN A 160 -2.35 16.15 14.90
C GLN A 160 -3.63 16.27 14.05
N ARG A 161 -3.54 16.95 12.90
CA ARG A 161 -4.68 17.10 11.98
C ARG A 161 -5.14 15.74 11.41
N MET A 162 -4.19 14.88 11.00
CA MET A 162 -4.50 13.53 10.55
C MET A 162 -5.18 12.71 11.66
N GLU A 163 -4.66 12.73 12.89
CA GLU A 163 -5.24 11.99 14.02
C GLU A 163 -6.65 12.49 14.38
N ALA A 164 -6.90 13.80 14.29
CA ALA A 164 -8.23 14.37 14.48
C ALA A 164 -9.22 13.83 13.44
N VAL A 165 -8.85 13.83 12.15
CA VAL A 165 -9.70 13.30 11.07
C VAL A 165 -9.88 11.80 11.18
N ILE A 166 -8.84 11.02 11.51
CA ILE A 166 -8.96 9.58 11.76
C ILE A 166 -10.01 9.34 12.86
N SER A 167 -9.93 10.08 13.96
CA SER A 167 -10.84 9.92 15.10
C SER A 167 -12.27 10.29 14.75
N GLU A 168 -12.47 11.36 13.97
CA GLU A 168 -13.79 11.77 13.46
C GLU A 168 -14.36 10.73 12.49
N LYS A 169 -13.61 10.36 11.45
CA LYS A 169 -14.09 9.51 10.34
C LYS A 169 -14.31 8.05 10.76
N THR A 170 -13.62 7.58 11.80
CA THR A 170 -13.78 6.22 12.32
C THR A 170 -14.64 6.17 13.58
N ALA A 171 -15.25 7.29 13.98
CA ALA A 171 -16.15 7.33 15.13
C ALA A 171 -17.28 6.30 15.00
N GLY A 172 -17.46 5.47 16.03
CA GLY A 172 -18.44 4.39 16.02
C GLY A 172 -18.01 3.10 15.30
N CYS A 173 -16.75 3.03 14.82
CA CYS A 173 -16.17 1.84 14.22
C CYS A 173 -14.88 1.43 14.94
N ASP A 174 -14.71 0.15 15.22
CA ASP A 174 -13.53 -0.46 15.85
C ASP A 174 -12.38 -0.73 14.87
N VAL A 175 -12.48 -0.26 13.62
CA VAL A 175 -11.47 -0.48 12.57
C VAL A 175 -10.06 -0.06 13.00
N MET A 176 -9.94 0.96 13.85
CA MET A 176 -8.66 1.44 14.32
C MET A 176 -7.98 0.55 15.37
N GLU A 177 -8.69 -0.44 15.93
CA GLU A 177 -8.08 -1.46 16.81
C GLU A 177 -7.03 -2.30 16.08
N LEU A 178 -7.16 -2.45 14.75
CA LEU A 178 -6.19 -3.15 13.90
C LEU A 178 -4.76 -2.57 14.00
N TRP A 179 -4.63 -1.31 14.41
CA TRP A 179 -3.36 -0.59 14.53
C TRP A 179 -3.07 -0.09 15.95
N SER A 180 -3.65 -0.70 16.99
CA SER A 180 -3.49 -0.28 18.39
C SER A 180 -2.03 -0.06 18.81
N ASP A 181 -1.14 -0.94 18.35
CA ASP A 181 0.28 -0.93 18.69
C ASP A 181 0.99 0.29 18.08
N ILE A 182 0.67 0.60 16.81
CA ILE A 182 1.25 1.72 16.07
C ILE A 182 0.68 3.04 16.56
N ARG A 183 -0.64 3.12 16.80
CA ARG A 183 -1.28 4.36 17.27
C ARG A 183 -0.74 4.81 18.62
N ARG A 184 -0.43 3.87 19.52
CA ARG A 184 0.22 4.19 20.79
C ARG A 184 1.57 4.88 20.59
N GLU A 185 2.36 4.38 19.64
CA GLU A 185 3.65 5.00 19.28
C GLU A 185 3.43 6.39 18.65
N THR A 186 2.45 6.53 17.76
CA THR A 186 2.11 7.79 17.11
C THR A 186 1.76 8.89 18.11
N LEU A 187 0.91 8.59 19.09
CA LEU A 187 0.49 9.54 20.12
C LEU A 187 1.65 9.98 21.04
N LEU A 188 2.60 9.07 21.31
CA LEU A 188 3.81 9.41 22.06
C LEU A 188 4.76 10.30 21.24
N PHE A 189 4.83 10.09 19.93
CA PHE A 189 5.64 10.89 19.03
C PHE A 189 5.08 12.32 18.91
N SER A 190 3.77 12.47 18.75
CA SER A 190 3.13 13.79 18.63
C SER A 190 3.25 14.65 19.89
N GLN A 191 3.38 14.04 21.07
CA GLN A 191 3.53 14.75 22.36
C GLN A 191 4.96 15.20 22.67
N ARG A 192 5.98 14.62 22.02
CA ARG A 192 7.40 14.95 22.26
C ARG A 192 7.92 16.09 21.40
N SER A 193 7.15 16.51 20.41
CA SER A 193 7.53 17.53 19.42
C SER A 193 6.80 18.86 19.60
N GLY A 194 6.12 19.04 20.74
CA GLY A 194 5.47 20.30 21.15
C GLY A 194 6.23 21.01 22.25
#